data_AF-A0A1B4LB20-F1
#
_entry.id   AF-A0A1B4LB20-F1
#
_cell.length_a   1.000
_cell.length_b   1.000
_cell.length_c   1.000
_cell.angle_alpha   90.00
_cell.angle_beta   90.00
_cell.angle_gamma   90.00
#
_symmetry.space_group_name_H-M   'P 1'
#
loop_
_entity.id
_entity.type
_entity.pdbx_description
1 polymer ?
#
loop_
_entity_poly.entity_id
_entity_poly.type
_entity_poly.pdbx_seq_one_letter_code
_entity_poly.pdbx_strand_id
1 'polypeptide(L)' 'MHGVLIVVTLISGKGKASFVVKHPKGNVSPAKEVEIDHYLEAGLSERDALSEVLKIVKGVIESAHAAGIY' A
#
# COMPACT_ATOMS: atom_id res chain seq x y z
N MET A 1 -13.70 -7.27 -15.65
CA MET A 1 -12.77 -6.49 -14.81
C MET A 1 -12.24 -7.38 -13.70
N HIS A 2 -10.92 -7.58 -13.61
CA HIS A 2 -10.29 -8.25 -12.48
C HIS A 2 -9.64 -7.16 -11.63
N GLY A 3 -10.42 -6.54 -10.74
CA GLY A 3 -9.89 -5.53 -9.82
C GLY A 3 -9.15 -6.19 -8.67
N VAL A 4 -8.07 -5.58 -8.18
CA VAL A 4 -7.43 -6.01 -6.93
C VAL A 4 -7.84 -5.11 -5.77
N LEU A 5 -7.95 -5.68 -4.57
CA LEU A 5 -8.19 -4.91 -3.36
C LEU A 5 -6.86 -4.70 -2.63
N ILE A 6 -6.44 -3.45 -2.50
CA ILE A 6 -5.27 -3.06 -1.72
C ILE A 6 -5.75 -2.70 -0.32
N VAL A 7 -5.16 -3.31 0.70
CA VAL A 7 -5.41 -2.95 2.10
C VAL A 7 -4.12 -2.38 2.67
N VAL A 8 -4.18 -1.15 3.18
CA VAL A 8 -3.07 -0.49 3.86
C VAL A 8 -3.47 -0.26 5.31
N THR A 9 -2.62 -0.66 6.24
CA THR A 9 -2.87 -0.64 7.68
C THR A 9 -1.74 0.09 8.38
N LEU A 10 -2.06 1.10 9.19
CA LEU A 10 -1.07 1.74 10.07
C LEU A 10 -0.66 0.77 11.18
N ILE A 11 0.64 0.70 11.45
CA ILE A 11 1.17 0.00 12.62
C ILE A 11 1.43 1.05 13.70
N SER A 12 0.45 1.18 14.60
CA SER A 12 0.45 2.17 15.68
C SER A 12 1.77 2.18 16.46
N GLY A 13 2.31 3.39 16.70
CA GLY A 13 3.50 3.60 17.52
C GLY A 13 4.82 3.13 16.91
N LYS A 14 4.86 2.78 15.61
CA LYS A 14 6.06 2.25 14.95
C LYS A 14 6.51 3.02 13.71
N GLY A 15 5.87 4.13 13.33
CA GLY A 15 6.30 4.88 12.15
C GLY A 15 6.16 4.11 10.84
N LYS A 16 5.29 3.09 10.81
CA LYS A 16 5.20 2.11 9.73
C LYS A 16 3.77 1.89 9.30
N ALA A 17 3.61 1.57 8.01
CA ALA A 17 2.40 1.00 7.47
C ALA A 17 2.69 -0.39 6.90
N SER A 18 1.70 -1.26 6.91
CA SER A 18 1.74 -2.53 6.19
C SER A 18 0.71 -2.52 5.06
N PHE A 19 1.00 -3.20 3.97
CA PHE A 19 0.01 -3.41 2.92
C PHE A 19 -0.03 -4.86 2.44
N VAL A 20 -1.22 -5.26 1.98
CA VAL A 20 -1.47 -6.52 1.25
C VAL A 20 -2.28 -6.25 0.00
N VAL A 21 -2.08 -7.08 -1.01
CA VAL A 21 -2.86 -7.08 -2.26
C VAL A 21 -3.71 -8.34 -2.30
N LYS A 22 -5.03 -8.18 -2.34
CA LYS A 22 -5.99 -9.27 -2.44
C LYS A 22 -6.52 -9.35 -3.87
N HIS A 23 -6.32 -10.50 -4.50
CA HIS A 23 -6.81 -10.81 -5.84
C HIS A 23 -8.21 -11.42 -5.78
N PRO A 24 -9.06 -11.21 -6.80
CA PRO A 24 -10.41 -11.79 -6.85
C PRO A 24 -10.46 -13.31 -6.73
N LYS A 25 -9.40 -13.99 -7.17
CA LYS A 25 -9.27 -15.46 -7.13
C LYS A 25 -8.80 -15.99 -5.77
N GLY A 26 -8.79 -15.15 -4.74
CA GLY A 26 -8.45 -15.54 -3.36
C GLY A 26 -6.96 -15.47 -3.01
N ASN A 27 -6.07 -15.22 -3.98
CA ASN A 27 -4.66 -15.03 -3.70
C ASN A 27 -4.44 -13.72 -2.94
N VAL A 28 -3.74 -13.78 -1.82
CA VAL A 28 -3.35 -12.62 -1.02
C VAL A 28 -1.83 -12.56 -0.98
N SER A 29 -1.26 -11.40 -1.30
CA SER A 29 0.19 -11.21 -1.17
C SER A 29 0.63 -11.33 0.29
N PRO A 30 1.88 -11.72 0.56
CA PRO A 30 2.47 -11.50 1.87
C PRO A 30 2.35 -10.02 2.27
N ALA A 31 2.19 -9.76 3.57
CA ALA A 31 2.23 -8.40 4.09
C ALA A 31 3.61 -7.79 3.83
N LYS A 32 3.61 -6.57 3.34
CA LYS A 32 4.82 -5.76 3.13
C LYS A 32 4.75 -4.56 4.04
N GLU A 33 5.80 -4.33 4.81
CA GLU A 33 5.93 -3.14 5.64
C GLU A 33 6.66 -2.04 4.86
N VAL A 34 6.23 -0.80 5.08
CA VAL A 34 6.85 0.41 4.56
C VAL A 34 6.98 1.41 5.70
N GLU A 35 8.10 2.12 5.72
CA GLU A 35 8.32 3.22 6.65
C GLU A 35 7.53 4.44 6.18
N ILE A 36 6.91 5.14 7.13
CA ILE A 36 6.16 6.38 6.89
C ILE A 36 6.68 7.53 7.75
N ASP A 37 7.75 7.33 8.53
CA ASP A 37 8.32 8.35 9.41
C ASP A 37 8.67 9.63 8.65
N HIS A 38 9.19 9.52 7.43
CA HIS A 38 9.49 10.70 6.60
C HIS A 38 8.26 11.56 6.29
N TYR A 39 7.07 10.96 6.19
CA TYR A 39 5.82 11.71 6.04
C TYR A 39 5.39 12.37 7.35
N LEU A 40 5.50 11.64 8.46
CA LEU A 40 5.13 12.15 9.78
C LEU A 40 6.05 13.30 10.21
N GLU A 41 7.36 13.17 9.97
CA GLU A 41 8.37 14.21 10.22
C GLU A 41 8.16 15.44 9.33
N ALA A 42 7.63 15.25 8.12
CA ALA A 42 7.21 16.35 7.23
C ALA A 42 5.88 17.01 7.68
N GLY A 43 5.29 16.57 8.79
CA GLY A 43 4.09 17.16 9.39
C GLY A 43 2.78 16.60 8.84
N LEU A 44 2.80 15.51 8.07
CA LEU A 44 1.57 14.85 7.63
C LEU A 44 0.91 14.10 8.79
N SER A 45 -0.42 14.05 8.76
CA SER A 45 -1.15 13.15 9.65
C SER A 45 -0.93 11.69 9.25
N GLU A 46 -1.13 10.75 10.18
CA GLU A 46 -1.05 9.31 9.88
C GLU A 46 -1.99 8.89 8.74
N ARG A 47 -3.18 9.50 8.69
CA ARG A 47 -4.15 9.26 7.62
C ARG A 47 -3.62 9.70 6.25
N ASP A 48 -2.97 10.86 6.20
CA ASP A 48 -2.42 11.38 4.95
C ASP A 48 -1.18 10.58 4.52
N ALA A 49 -0.34 10.19 5.48
CA ALA A 49 0.78 9.28 5.22
C ALA A 49 0.32 7.93 4.63
N LEU A 50 -0.76 7.35 5.18
CA LEU A 50 -1.38 6.14 4.61
C LEU A 50 -1.91 6.37 3.19
N SER A 51 -2.48 7.55 2.92
CA SER A 51 -2.97 7.93 1.59
C SER A 51 -1.82 7.99 0.59
N GLU A 52 -0.67 8.55 0.96
CA GLU A 52 0.53 8.55 0.11
C GLU A 52 1.05 7.13 -0.16
N VAL A 53 1.10 6.27 0.85
CA VAL A 53 1.43 4.85 0.66
C VAL A 53 0.48 4.18 -0.32
N LEU A 54 -0.84 4.39 -0.18
CA LEU A 54 -1.84 3.82 -1.08
C LEU A 54 -1.65 4.29 -2.52
N LYS A 55 -1.35 5.57 -2.76
CA LYS A 55 -1.08 6.12 -4.10
C LYS A 55 0.12 5.43 -4.75
N ILE A 56 1.21 5.25 -4.00
CA ILE A 56 2.42 4.58 -4.49
C ILE A 56 2.11 3.13 -4.86
N VAL A 57 1.48 2.38 -3.94
CA VAL A 57 1.16 0.96 -4.16
C VAL A 57 0.23 0.80 -5.36
N LYS A 58 -0.78 1.67 -5.50
CA LYS A 58 -1.66 1.70 -6.67
C LYS A 58 -0.88 1.88 -7.97
N GLY A 59 0.00 2.88 -8.04
CA GLY A 59 0.79 3.16 -9.25
C GLY A 59 1.72 2.00 -9.63
N VAL A 60 2.32 1.33 -8.64
CA VAL A 60 3.15 0.12 -8.88
C VAL A 60 2.32 -1.02 -9.47
N ILE A 61 1.13 -1.28 -8.91
CA ILE A 61 0.24 -2.34 -9.40
C ILE A 61 -0.28 -2.04 -10.81
N GLU A 62 -0.69 -0.80 -11.07
CA GLU A 62 -1.13 -0.38 -12.41
C GLU A 62 -0.01 -0.53 -13.45
N SER A 63 1.23 -0.18 -13.07
CA SER A 63 2.41 -0.36 -13.93
C SER A 63 2.73 -1.83 -14.19
N ALA A 64 2.66 -2.68 -13.14
CA ALA A 64 2.89 -4.11 -13.26
C ALA A 64 1.83 -4.79 -14.14
N HIS A 65 0.57 -4.36 -14.02
CA HIS A 65 -0.52 -4.83 -14.88
C HIS A 65 -0.30 -4.43 -16.35
N ALA A 66 0.08 -3.17 -16.61
CA ALA A 66 0.38 -2.69 -17.95
C ALA A 66 1.57 -3.43 -18.59
N ALA A 67 2.54 -3.87 -17.78
CA ALA A 67 3.69 -4.66 -18.22
C ALA A 67 3.38 -6.16 -18.41
N GLY A 68 2.16 -6.63 -18.11
CA GLY A 68 1.78 -8.04 -18.20
C GLY A 68 2.37 -8.93 -17.09
N ILE A 69 2.87 -8.32 -16.02
CA ILE A 69 3.41 -9.02 -14.83
C ILE A 69 2.27 -9.35 -13.84
N TYR A 70 1.13 -8.66 -13.95
CA TYR A 70 0.00 -8.70 -13.04
C TYR A 70 -1.35 -8.88 -13.74
#